data_AF-A0A448WFX3-F1
#
_entry.id   AF-A0A448WFX3-F1
#
_cell.length_a   1.000
_cell.length_b   1.000
_cell.length_c   1.000
_cell.angle_alpha   90.00
_cell.angle_beta   90.00
_cell.angle_gamma   90.00
#
_symmetry.space_group_name_H-M   'P 1'
#
loop_
_entity.id
_entity.type
_entity.pdbx_description
1 polymer ?
#
loop_
_entity_poly.entity_id
_entity_poly.type
_entity_poly.pdbx_seq_one_letter_code
_entity_poly.pdbx_strand_id
1 'polypeptide(L)'
;MTGGDHHHELSREDLFAPYDTSIVLCLYLFLCQERVVDKLRTPQVYYHKRYDRVPTIDTCIVKDDKCIFEANEQYNRDRLVDGQVVLILKKLMEGCRIWYQREAEDVARFCSTYTSEYEEAATNYFIKYGDIAGNKDVVTAFMKQKHRLLWERRYGSVGQGKHASGTSPTTDLVARGSQAAEKAAEGESMFDIFKRRRSYNPPKEFLP
;
A
#
# COMPACT_ATOMS: atom_id res chain seq x y z
N MET A 1 -24.86 -15.73 -40.25
CA MET A 1 -23.52 -15.37 -39.76
C MET A 1 -23.66 -15.07 -38.28
N THR A 2 -23.66 -16.11 -37.44
CA THR A 2 -23.69 -15.99 -35.98
C THR A 2 -22.33 -16.47 -35.50
N GLY A 3 -21.43 -15.53 -35.24
CA GLY A 3 -20.16 -15.81 -34.59
C GLY A 3 -20.47 -16.28 -33.18
N GLY A 4 -20.17 -17.54 -32.89
CA GLY A 4 -20.20 -18.07 -31.54
C GLY A 4 -18.91 -17.65 -30.84
N ASP A 5 -19.04 -16.88 -29.77
CA ASP A 5 -17.93 -16.55 -28.89
C ASP A 5 -17.45 -17.83 -28.21
N HIS A 6 -16.29 -18.33 -28.65
CA HIS A 6 -15.61 -19.44 -28.00
C HIS A 6 -14.87 -18.91 -26.77
N HIS A 7 -15.60 -18.69 -25.66
CA HIS A 7 -14.95 -18.66 -24.35
C HIS A 7 -14.39 -20.06 -24.10
N HIS A 8 -13.08 -20.22 -24.22
CA HIS A 8 -12.43 -21.45 -23.81
C HIS A 8 -12.44 -21.48 -22.29
N GLU A 9 -13.45 -22.14 -21.71
CA GLU A 9 -13.46 -22.42 -20.28
C GLU A 9 -12.22 -23.27 -19.95
N LEU A 10 -11.24 -22.65 -19.30
CA LEU A 10 -10.07 -23.33 -18.75
C LEU A 10 -10.57 -24.24 -17.62
N SER A 11 -10.57 -25.55 -17.87
CA SER A 11 -11.00 -26.52 -16.88
C SER A 11 -9.93 -26.66 -15.79
N ARG A 12 -10.34 -27.05 -14.57
CA ARG A 12 -9.42 -27.34 -13.46
C ARG A 12 -8.35 -28.35 -13.86
N GLU A 13 -8.61 -29.18 -14.85
CA GLU A 13 -7.74 -30.24 -15.35
C GLU A 13 -6.61 -29.67 -16.22
N ASP A 14 -6.89 -28.61 -16.99
CA ASP A 14 -5.90 -27.90 -17.80
C ASP A 14 -4.87 -27.16 -16.93
N LEU A 15 -5.23 -26.78 -15.69
CA LEU A 15 -4.30 -26.20 -14.71
C LEU A 15 -3.26 -27.19 -14.19
N PHE A 16 -3.63 -28.47 -14.12
CA PHE A 16 -2.76 -29.53 -13.59
C PHE A 16 -2.11 -30.35 -14.70
N ALA A 17 -2.30 -29.97 -15.97
CA ALA A 17 -1.60 -30.58 -17.08
C ALA A 17 -0.08 -30.41 -16.85
N PRO A 18 0.69 -31.51 -16.74
CA PRO A 18 2.12 -31.42 -16.57
C PRO A 18 2.71 -30.68 -17.78
N TYR A 19 3.54 -29.67 -17.52
CA TYR A 19 4.24 -28.93 -18.57
C TYR A 19 5.06 -29.92 -19.42
N ASP A 20 4.86 -29.91 -20.74
CA ASP A 20 5.67 -30.65 -21.73
C ASP A 20 7.10 -30.10 -21.76
N THR A 21 7.85 -30.35 -20.69
CA THR A 21 9.31 -30.31 -20.74
C THR A 21 9.78 -31.66 -21.27
N SER A 22 10.77 -31.64 -22.17
CA SER A 22 11.41 -32.87 -22.66
C SER A 22 11.73 -33.76 -21.46
N ILE A 23 11.19 -34.99 -21.46
CA ILE A 23 11.36 -36.00 -20.40
C ILE A 23 12.84 -36.12 -20.00
N VAL A 24 13.75 -35.92 -20.94
CA VAL A 24 15.22 -35.96 -20.76
C VAL A 24 15.73 -34.83 -19.86
N LEU A 25 15.21 -33.60 -19.98
CA LEU A 25 15.60 -32.47 -19.15
C LEU A 25 15.08 -32.65 -17.71
N CYS A 26 13.86 -33.17 -17.57
CA CYS A 26 13.28 -33.52 -16.28
C CYS A 26 14.10 -34.62 -15.60
N LEU A 27 14.49 -35.68 -16.33
CA LEU A 27 15.38 -36.73 -15.86
C LEU A 27 16.76 -36.20 -15.43
N TYR A 28 17.32 -35.27 -16.20
CA TYR A 28 18.62 -34.68 -15.89
C TYR A 28 18.57 -33.81 -14.62
N LEU A 29 17.54 -32.98 -14.46
CA LEU A 29 17.33 -32.18 -13.24
C LEU A 29 17.08 -33.06 -12.02
N PHE A 30 16.27 -34.11 -12.16
CA PHE A 30 15.98 -35.05 -11.09
C PHE A 30 17.24 -35.81 -10.65
N LEU A 31 18.03 -36.30 -11.61
CA LEU A 31 19.32 -36.93 -11.34
C LEU A 31 20.32 -35.97 -10.68
N CYS A 32 20.29 -34.69 -11.04
CA CYS A 32 21.12 -33.66 -10.42
C CYS A 32 20.74 -33.41 -8.96
N GLN A 33 19.44 -33.41 -8.63
CA GLN A 33 18.95 -33.29 -7.26
C GLN A 33 19.49 -34.44 -6.39
N GLU A 34 19.27 -35.68 -6.82
CA GLU A 34 19.65 -36.87 -6.04
C GLU A 34 21.17 -37.06 -5.93
N ARG A 35 21.91 -36.82 -7.01
CA ARG A 35 23.35 -37.11 -7.04
C ARG A 35 24.22 -35.98 -6.52
N VAL A 36 23.78 -34.72 -6.66
CA VAL A 36 24.60 -33.55 -6.31
C VAL A 36 24.01 -32.84 -5.10
N VAL A 37 22.74 -32.41 -5.18
CA VAL A 37 22.14 -31.58 -4.13
C VAL A 37 22.01 -32.36 -2.82
N ASP A 38 21.42 -33.55 -2.84
CA ASP A 38 21.15 -34.32 -1.63
C ASP A 38 22.43 -34.84 -0.98
N LYS A 39 23.47 -35.13 -1.77
CA LYS A 39 24.78 -35.55 -1.27
C LYS A 39 25.61 -34.40 -0.69
N LEU A 40 25.47 -33.20 -1.23
CA LEU A 40 26.19 -32.01 -0.76
C LEU A 40 25.46 -31.31 0.40
N ARG A 41 24.13 -31.50 0.52
CA ARG A 41 23.30 -30.93 1.57
C ARG A 41 23.55 -31.64 2.90
N THR A 42 24.44 -31.09 3.73
CA THR A 42 24.45 -31.41 5.16
C THR A 42 23.25 -30.71 5.83
N PRO A 43 22.36 -31.41 6.56
CA PRO A 43 21.22 -30.79 7.22
C PRO A 43 21.71 -29.90 8.38
N GLN A 44 21.88 -28.61 8.11
CA GLN A 44 22.12 -27.60 9.15
C GLN A 44 20.77 -27.10 9.67
N VAL A 45 20.60 -27.06 10.99
CA VAL A 45 19.38 -26.55 11.60
C VAL A 45 19.46 -25.03 11.69
N TYR A 46 18.45 -24.34 11.16
CA TYR A 46 18.28 -22.90 11.31
C TYR A 46 17.00 -22.61 12.09
N TYR A 47 17.05 -21.62 12.97
CA TYR A 47 15.91 -21.16 13.76
C TYR A 47 15.55 -19.72 13.41
N HIS A 48 14.26 -19.45 13.31
CA HIS A 48 13.78 -18.08 13.17
C HIS A 48 13.97 -17.32 14.49
N LYS A 49 14.68 -16.19 14.44
CA LYS A 49 14.91 -15.35 15.62
C LYS A 49 13.59 -14.72 16.08
N ARG A 50 13.26 -14.90 17.36
CA ARG A 50 12.11 -14.27 18.00
C ARG A 50 12.59 -13.06 18.79
N TYR A 51 11.85 -11.96 18.65
CA TYR A 51 12.11 -10.74 19.40
C TYR A 51 10.91 -10.46 20.30
N ASP A 52 11.19 -10.25 21.58
CA ASP A 52 10.16 -9.83 22.52
C ASP A 52 9.77 -8.36 22.28
N ARG A 53 8.58 -8.00 22.74
CA ARG A 53 8.06 -6.64 22.63
C ARG A 53 8.71 -5.77 23.71
N VAL A 54 9.19 -4.60 23.29
CA VAL A 54 9.73 -3.54 24.13
C VAL A 54 8.58 -2.55 24.44
N PRO A 55 8.62 -1.82 25.56
CA PRO A 55 7.73 -0.67 25.78
C PRO A 55 7.75 0.31 24.59
N THR A 56 6.58 0.84 24.24
CA THR A 56 6.41 1.83 23.18
C THR A 56 6.79 3.24 23.65
N ILE A 57 7.02 4.14 22.69
CA ILE A 57 7.57 5.49 22.94
C ILE A 57 6.71 6.37 23.87
N ASP A 58 5.42 6.12 23.95
CA ASP A 58 4.47 6.83 24.81
C ASP A 58 4.67 6.54 26.31
N THR A 59 5.24 5.38 26.64
CA THR A 59 5.55 4.99 28.02
C THR A 59 6.92 5.50 28.48
N CYS A 60 7.81 5.81 27.54
CA CYS A 60 9.15 6.28 27.84
C CYS A 60 9.14 7.69 28.45
N ILE A 61 10.06 7.92 29.40
CA ILE A 61 10.30 9.24 29.98
C ILE A 61 11.06 10.10 28.97
N VAL A 62 10.79 11.40 28.97
CA VAL A 62 11.47 12.37 28.10
C VAL A 62 12.97 12.40 28.43
N LYS A 63 13.83 12.22 27.41
CA LYS A 63 15.31 12.11 27.50
C LYS A 63 15.86 10.81 28.10
N ASP A 64 15.07 9.74 28.19
CA ASP A 64 15.62 8.40 28.44
C ASP A 64 16.10 7.79 27.12
N ASP A 65 17.38 7.99 26.81
CA ASP A 65 17.99 7.55 25.54
C ASP A 65 17.93 6.03 25.34
N LYS A 66 17.95 5.23 26.42
CA LYS A 66 17.90 3.77 26.32
C LYS A 66 16.51 3.29 25.93
N CYS A 67 15.49 3.79 26.62
CA CYS A 67 14.09 3.47 26.31
C CYS A 67 13.73 3.89 24.88
N ILE A 68 14.13 5.10 24.49
CA ILE A 68 13.89 5.64 23.14
C ILE A 68 14.62 4.80 22.09
N PHE A 69 15.86 4.41 22.34
CA PHE A 69 16.64 3.57 21.42
C PHE A 69 16.00 2.20 21.20
N GLU A 70 15.63 1.49 22.27
CA GLU A 70 15.00 0.17 22.17
C GLU A 70 13.64 0.23 21.46
N ALA A 71 12.84 1.27 21.76
CA ALA A 71 11.57 1.52 21.08
C ALA A 71 11.76 1.84 19.59
N ASN A 72 12.81 2.59 19.24
CA ASN A 72 13.14 2.89 17.85
C ASN A 72 13.57 1.63 17.09
N GLU A 73 14.37 0.77 17.71
CA GLU A 73 14.76 -0.51 17.12
C GLU A 73 13.57 -1.44 16.91
N GLN A 74 12.60 -1.45 17.82
CA GLN A 74 11.35 -2.18 17.58
C GLN A 74 10.56 -1.56 16.43
N TYR A 75 10.40 -0.24 16.40
CA TYR A 75 9.70 0.46 15.32
C TYR A 75 10.32 0.18 13.94
N ASN A 76 11.65 0.18 13.85
CA ASN A 76 12.38 -0.13 12.61
C ASN A 76 12.12 -1.57 12.15
N ARG A 77 12.11 -2.53 13.08
CA ARG A 77 11.80 -3.94 12.77
C ARG A 77 10.35 -4.10 12.31
N ASP A 78 9.40 -3.52 13.03
CA ASP A 78 7.98 -3.59 12.67
C ASP A 78 7.72 -2.91 11.30
N ARG A 79 8.42 -1.82 10.98
CA ARG A 79 8.37 -1.19 9.66
C ARG A 79 8.86 -2.10 8.54
N LEU A 80 9.94 -2.85 8.76
CA LEU A 80 10.45 -3.81 7.78
C LEU A 80 9.44 -4.95 7.57
N VAL A 81 8.83 -5.44 8.65
CA VAL A 81 7.78 -6.48 8.59
C VAL A 81 6.57 -5.97 7.81
N ASP A 82 6.04 -4.80 8.14
CA ASP A 82 4.89 -4.19 7.45
C ASP A 82 5.20 -3.99 5.95
N GLY A 83 6.43 -3.59 5.61
CA GLY A 83 6.87 -3.47 4.21
C GLY A 83 6.88 -4.81 3.47
N GLN A 84 7.28 -5.90 4.15
CA GLN A 84 7.21 -7.25 3.56
C GLN A 84 5.76 -7.75 3.44
N VAL A 85 4.87 -7.39 4.36
CA VAL A 85 3.44 -7.72 4.25
C VAL A 85 2.84 -7.11 2.98
N VAL A 86 3.06 -5.82 2.74
CA VAL A 86 2.60 -5.15 1.51
C VAL A 86 3.23 -5.79 0.25
N LEU A 87 4.51 -6.17 0.32
CA LEU A 87 5.18 -6.85 -0.79
C LEU A 87 4.55 -8.21 -1.10
N ILE A 88 4.18 -9.00 -0.08
CA ILE A 88 3.52 -10.30 -0.26
C ILE A 88 2.16 -10.11 -0.94
N LEU A 89 1.34 -9.17 -0.46
CA LEU A 89 0.04 -8.87 -1.07
C LEU A 89 0.18 -8.40 -2.52
N LYS A 90 1.19 -7.58 -2.81
CA LYS A 90 1.52 -7.19 -4.18
C LYS A 90 1.81 -8.39 -5.06
N LYS A 91 2.63 -9.34 -4.59
CA LYS A 91 2.96 -10.56 -5.35
C LYS A 91 1.73 -11.44 -5.58
N LEU A 92 0.80 -11.51 -4.62
CA LEU A 92 -0.46 -12.24 -4.78
C LEU A 92 -1.33 -11.60 -5.86
N MET A 93 -1.50 -10.28 -5.81
CA MET A 93 -2.24 -9.52 -6.84
C MET A 93 -1.59 -9.68 -8.22
N GLU A 94 -0.27 -9.54 -8.33
CA GLU A 94 0.47 -9.72 -9.59
C GLU A 94 0.39 -11.16 -10.10
N GLY A 95 0.49 -12.16 -9.20
CA GLY A 95 0.35 -13.57 -9.54
C GLY A 95 -1.03 -13.89 -10.11
N CYS A 96 -2.10 -13.38 -9.49
CA CYS A 96 -3.46 -13.50 -10.01
C CYS A 96 -3.58 -12.85 -11.40
N ARG A 97 -3.07 -11.61 -11.54
CA ARG A 97 -3.12 -10.88 -12.82
C ARG A 97 -2.40 -11.63 -13.95
N ILE A 98 -1.24 -12.20 -13.67
CA ILE A 98 -0.48 -12.99 -14.65
C ILE A 98 -1.26 -14.25 -15.05
N TRP A 99 -1.89 -14.91 -14.07
CA TRP A 99 -2.62 -16.15 -14.30
C TRP A 99 -3.85 -15.95 -15.21
N TYR A 100 -4.61 -14.87 -15.00
CA TYR A 100 -5.80 -14.51 -15.78
C TYR A 100 -5.53 -13.50 -16.92
N GLN A 101 -4.27 -13.23 -17.29
CA GLN A 101 -3.91 -12.14 -18.23
C GLN A 101 -4.52 -12.28 -19.64
N ARG A 102 -5.07 -13.44 -19.99
CA ARG A 102 -5.63 -13.73 -21.32
C ARG A 102 -6.87 -12.88 -21.64
N GLU A 103 -7.73 -12.65 -20.66
CA GLU A 103 -8.98 -11.89 -20.80
C GLU A 103 -9.08 -10.82 -19.70
N ALA A 104 -9.39 -9.58 -20.09
CA ALA A 104 -9.44 -8.47 -19.14
C ALA A 104 -10.62 -8.59 -18.15
N GLU A 105 -11.73 -9.20 -18.57
CA GLU A 105 -12.93 -9.40 -17.75
C GLU A 105 -12.67 -10.40 -16.60
N ASP A 106 -11.90 -11.45 -16.87
CA ASP A 106 -11.50 -12.45 -15.87
C ASP A 106 -10.62 -11.85 -14.78
N VAL A 107 -9.67 -10.98 -15.14
CA VAL A 107 -8.85 -10.27 -14.15
C VAL A 107 -9.72 -9.45 -13.22
N ALA A 108 -10.70 -8.70 -13.76
CA ALA A 108 -11.59 -7.88 -12.96
C ALA A 108 -12.49 -8.72 -12.04
N ARG A 109 -12.96 -9.88 -12.51
CA ARG A 109 -13.85 -10.76 -11.74
C ARG A 109 -13.09 -11.51 -10.63
N PHE A 110 -11.99 -12.16 -10.96
CA PHE A 110 -11.30 -13.07 -10.04
C PHE A 110 -10.24 -12.39 -9.17
N CYS A 111 -9.59 -11.32 -9.65
CA CYS A 111 -8.51 -10.65 -8.91
C CYS A 111 -8.97 -9.42 -8.10
N SER A 112 -10.27 -9.12 -8.09
CA SER A 112 -10.84 -7.96 -7.36
C SER A 112 -10.51 -7.98 -5.87
N THR A 113 -10.62 -9.13 -5.21
CA THR A 113 -10.33 -9.29 -3.78
C THR A 113 -8.87 -8.96 -3.46
N TYR A 114 -7.92 -9.60 -4.14
CA TYR A 114 -6.49 -9.37 -3.94
C TYR A 114 -6.09 -7.92 -4.23
N THR A 115 -6.74 -7.29 -5.21
CA THR A 115 -6.50 -5.89 -5.54
C THR A 115 -6.97 -5.00 -4.38
N SER A 116 -8.18 -5.22 -3.87
CA SER A 116 -8.71 -4.45 -2.73
C SER A 116 -7.89 -4.61 -1.45
N GLU A 117 -7.46 -5.84 -1.12
CA GLU A 117 -6.59 -6.13 0.03
C GLU A 117 -5.23 -5.43 -0.10
N TYR A 118 -4.63 -5.46 -1.30
CA TYR A 118 -3.39 -4.76 -1.57
C TYR A 118 -3.55 -3.23 -1.45
N GLU A 119 -4.60 -2.65 -2.02
CA GLU A 119 -4.86 -1.22 -1.97
C GLU A 119 -5.12 -0.74 -0.54
N GLU A 120 -5.90 -1.48 0.24
CA GLU A 120 -6.13 -1.19 1.65
C GLU A 120 -4.82 -1.26 2.45
N ALA A 121 -4.04 -2.32 2.28
CA ALA A 121 -2.77 -2.48 2.97
C ALA A 121 -1.74 -1.41 2.57
N ALA A 122 -1.66 -1.06 1.29
CA ALA A 122 -0.79 0.00 0.78
C ALA A 122 -1.19 1.38 1.35
N THR A 123 -2.50 1.65 1.43
CA THR A 123 -3.04 2.87 2.03
C THR A 123 -2.70 2.93 3.52
N ASN A 124 -2.92 1.85 4.26
CA ASN A 124 -2.60 1.76 5.69
C ASN A 124 -1.10 1.93 5.96
N TYR A 125 -0.25 1.33 5.12
CA TYR A 125 1.20 1.49 5.18
C TYR A 125 1.62 2.95 4.94
N PHE A 126 1.03 3.61 3.93
CA PHE A 126 1.30 5.01 3.64
C PHE A 126 0.81 5.95 4.74
N ILE A 127 -0.37 5.68 5.32
CA ILE A 127 -0.89 6.43 6.48
C ILE A 127 0.10 6.35 7.65
N LYS A 128 0.68 5.18 7.92
CA LYS A 128 1.63 5.00 9.03
C LYS A 128 3.02 5.58 8.76
N TYR A 129 3.58 5.36 7.56
CA TYR A 129 4.99 5.62 7.27
C TYR A 129 5.29 6.66 6.19
N GLY A 130 4.27 7.08 5.43
CA GLY A 130 4.39 8.10 4.37
C GLY A 130 4.61 9.51 4.91
N ASP A 131 5.11 10.42 4.09
CA ASP A 131 5.32 11.85 4.40
C ASP A 131 6.14 12.18 5.66
N ILE A 132 6.87 11.21 6.20
CA ILE A 132 7.83 11.42 7.29
C ILE A 132 9.17 11.84 6.64
N ALA A 133 9.66 13.03 6.97
CA ALA A 133 10.94 13.54 6.49
C ALA A 133 12.11 12.61 6.88
N GLY A 134 13.25 12.72 6.16
CA GLY A 134 14.32 11.72 6.04
C GLY A 134 14.82 10.96 7.29
N ASN A 135 14.63 11.48 8.50
CA ASN A 135 14.91 10.76 9.75
C ASN A 135 13.64 10.06 10.25
N LYS A 136 13.57 8.76 9.99
CA LYS A 136 12.42 7.89 10.25
C LYS A 136 12.37 7.43 11.72
N ASP A 137 12.36 8.37 12.65
CA ASP A 137 12.36 8.03 14.08
C ASP A 137 10.95 7.72 14.59
N VAL A 138 10.86 6.83 15.58
CA VAL A 138 9.62 6.49 16.28
C VAL A 138 8.89 7.72 16.85
N VAL A 139 9.64 8.75 17.27
CA VAL A 139 9.09 10.01 17.80
C VAL A 139 8.32 10.77 16.71
N THR A 140 8.84 10.82 15.48
CA THR A 140 8.17 11.51 14.37
C THR A 140 6.88 10.80 13.96
N ALA A 141 6.91 9.47 13.93
CA ALA A 141 5.74 8.64 13.67
C ALA A 141 4.66 8.83 14.75
N PHE A 142 5.07 8.91 16.02
CA PHE A 142 4.17 9.18 17.14
C PHE A 142 3.54 10.58 17.04
N MET A 143 4.30 11.61 16.65
CA MET A 143 3.75 12.95 16.43
C MET A 143 2.77 13.00 15.25
N LYS A 144 3.04 12.24 14.17
CA LYS A 144 2.09 12.07 13.06
C LYS A 144 0.78 11.42 13.53
N GLN A 145 0.88 10.34 14.31
CA GLN A 145 -0.29 9.67 14.88
C GLN A 145 -1.10 10.63 15.75
N LYS A 146 -0.44 11.39 16.63
CA LYS A 146 -1.08 12.41 17.48
C LYS A 146 -1.77 13.49 16.65
N HIS A 147 -1.16 13.94 15.56
CA HIS A 147 -1.76 14.90 14.64
C HIS A 147 -3.06 14.36 14.03
N ARG A 148 -3.06 13.10 13.57
CA ARG A 148 -4.25 12.43 13.04
C ARG A 148 -5.38 12.36 14.08
N LEU A 149 -5.08 11.93 15.30
CA LEU A 149 -6.05 11.85 16.40
C LEU A 149 -6.62 13.23 16.76
N LEU A 150 -5.77 14.27 16.77
CA LEU A 150 -6.21 15.64 17.03
C LEU A 150 -7.12 16.17 15.92
N TRP A 151 -6.86 15.80 14.67
CA TRP A 151 -7.69 16.13 13.52
C TRP A 151 -9.05 15.42 13.59
N GLU A 152 -9.06 14.11 13.85
CA GLU A 152 -10.30 13.31 14.02
C GLU A 152 -11.16 13.84 15.16
N ARG A 153 -10.55 14.35 16.23
CA ARG A 153 -11.28 15.00 17.33
C ARG A 153 -12.00 16.29 16.91
N ARG A 154 -11.45 17.04 15.94
CA ARG A 154 -12.00 18.33 15.48
C ARG A 154 -12.99 18.19 14.34
N TYR A 155 -12.80 17.20 13.46
CA TYR A 155 -13.51 17.10 12.18
C TYR A 155 -14.05 15.70 11.88
N GLY A 156 -13.65 14.68 12.64
CA GLY A 156 -14.04 13.29 12.42
C GLY A 156 -15.30 12.88 13.18
N SER A 157 -15.78 11.67 12.92
CA SER A 157 -16.96 11.08 13.57
C SER A 157 -16.73 10.70 15.03
N VAL A 158 -15.47 10.43 15.41
CA VAL A 158 -15.08 9.94 16.74
C VAL A 158 -15.05 11.06 17.80
N GLY A 159 -14.92 12.33 17.38
CA GLY A 159 -15.03 13.48 18.26
C GLY A 159 -16.16 14.40 17.81
N GLN A 160 -17.18 14.58 18.63
CA GLN A 160 -18.24 15.60 18.44
C GLN A 160 -17.70 17.04 18.63
N GLY A 161 -16.49 17.34 18.13
CA GLY A 161 -15.78 18.59 18.30
C GLY A 161 -16.11 19.64 17.25
N LYS A 162 -17.38 19.77 16.85
CA LYS A 162 -18.03 20.96 16.27
C LYS A 162 -19.53 20.69 16.00
N HIS A 163 -20.29 20.33 17.03
CA HIS A 163 -21.71 20.71 17.13
C HIS A 163 -21.83 21.93 18.04
N ALA A 164 -21.23 23.05 17.65
CA ALA A 164 -21.41 24.32 18.35
C ALA A 164 -21.30 25.46 17.32
N SER A 165 -22.47 25.82 16.79
CA SER A 165 -22.82 27.16 16.30
C SER A 165 -21.71 27.98 15.64
N GLY A 166 -21.64 27.95 14.31
CA GLY A 166 -20.86 28.89 13.51
C GLY A 166 -20.23 28.21 12.30
N THR A 167 -20.72 28.55 11.12
CA THR A 167 -20.23 28.15 9.79
C THR A 167 -18.72 27.93 9.77
N SER A 168 -18.31 26.68 9.50
CA SER A 168 -16.90 26.31 9.43
C SER A 168 -16.33 26.64 8.04
N PRO A 169 -15.12 27.20 7.92
CA PRO A 169 -14.50 27.47 6.61
C PRO A 169 -14.25 26.19 5.78
N THR A 170 -14.33 25.00 6.40
CA THR A 170 -14.13 23.71 5.75
C THR A 170 -15.36 23.20 5.02
N THR A 171 -16.59 23.53 5.45
CA THR A 171 -17.79 23.22 4.64
C THR A 171 -17.79 24.01 3.34
N ASP A 172 -17.30 25.26 3.37
CA ASP A 172 -17.18 26.09 2.17
C ASP A 172 -16.03 25.64 1.25
N LEU A 173 -14.92 25.12 1.79
CA LEU A 173 -13.79 24.61 0.99
C LEU A 173 -14.06 23.23 0.41
N VAL A 174 -14.76 22.35 1.13
CA VAL A 174 -15.19 21.04 0.60
C VAL A 174 -16.32 21.22 -0.41
N ALA A 175 -17.27 22.13 -0.16
CA ALA A 175 -18.29 22.51 -1.15
C ALA A 175 -17.69 23.20 -2.38
N ARG A 176 -16.68 24.06 -2.21
CA ARG A 176 -15.93 24.62 -3.36
C ARG A 176 -15.07 23.58 -4.07
N GLY A 177 -14.53 22.61 -3.34
CA GLY A 177 -13.74 21.50 -3.90
C GLY A 177 -14.60 20.56 -4.73
N SER A 178 -15.79 20.20 -4.25
CA SER A 178 -16.75 19.40 -5.02
C SER A 178 -17.30 20.18 -6.22
N GLN A 179 -17.62 21.46 -6.07
CA GLN A 179 -18.04 22.32 -7.18
C GLN A 179 -16.93 22.55 -8.22
N ALA A 180 -15.66 22.60 -7.80
CA ALA A 180 -14.51 22.70 -8.71
C ALA A 180 -14.21 21.37 -9.41
N ALA A 181 -14.44 20.24 -8.75
CA ALA A 181 -14.32 18.92 -9.35
C ALA A 181 -15.44 18.66 -10.38
N GLU A 182 -16.68 19.08 -10.09
CA GLU A 182 -17.79 19.04 -11.04
C GLU A 182 -17.53 19.97 -12.25
N LYS A 183 -17.03 21.19 -12.03
CA LYS A 183 -16.67 22.11 -13.14
C LYS A 183 -15.45 21.66 -13.94
N ALA A 184 -14.55 20.87 -13.36
CA ALA A 184 -13.45 20.25 -14.09
C ALA A 184 -13.91 19.05 -14.94
N ALA A 185 -15.06 18.44 -14.62
CA ALA A 185 -15.69 17.40 -15.42
C ALA A 185 -16.43 17.96 -16.66
N GLU A 186 -16.82 19.24 -16.63
CA GLU A 186 -17.30 19.98 -17.80
C GLU A 186 -16.11 20.63 -18.52
N GLY A 187 -15.48 19.87 -19.42
CA GLY A 187 -14.20 20.25 -20.05
C GLY A 187 -14.11 21.73 -20.50
N GLU A 188 -13.27 22.50 -19.81
CA GLU A 188 -12.98 23.88 -20.19
C GLU A 188 -12.07 23.94 -21.42
N SER A 189 -12.33 24.90 -22.32
CA SER A 189 -11.52 25.10 -23.50
C SER A 189 -10.08 25.53 -23.13
N MET A 190 -9.09 25.00 -23.85
CA MET A 190 -7.66 25.29 -23.65
C MET A 190 -7.33 26.81 -23.68
N PHE A 191 -8.16 27.60 -24.35
CA PHE A 191 -8.03 29.05 -24.47
C PHE A 191 -8.30 29.77 -23.13
N ASP A 192 -9.22 29.25 -22.32
CA ASP A 192 -9.59 29.81 -21.02
C ASP A 192 -8.54 29.49 -19.94
N ILE A 193 -7.88 28.34 -20.06
CA ILE A 193 -6.73 27.96 -19.24
C ILE A 193 -5.54 28.91 -19.47
N PHE A 194 -5.30 29.29 -20.72
CA PHE A 194 -4.21 30.21 -21.09
C PHE A 194 -4.43 31.64 -20.60
N LYS A 195 -5.68 32.12 -20.54
CA LYS A 195 -6.01 33.45 -19.97
C LYS A 195 -5.81 33.49 -18.46
N ARG A 196 -6.16 32.41 -17.74
CA ARG A 196 -6.01 32.33 -16.27
C ARG A 196 -4.55 32.33 -15.81
N ARG A 197 -3.66 31.64 -16.53
CA ARG A 197 -2.20 31.65 -16.23
C ARG A 197 -1.55 33.02 -16.39
N ARG A 198 -2.12 33.92 -17.19
CA ARG A 198 -1.54 35.27 -17.44
C ARG A 198 -1.91 36.29 -16.36
N SER A 199 -2.86 35.99 -15.48
CA SER A 199 -3.33 36.90 -14.42
C SER A 199 -3.31 36.22 -13.05
N TYR A 200 -2.17 35.69 -12.64
CA TYR A 200 -1.98 35.30 -11.24
C TYR A 200 -1.00 36.27 -10.58
N ASN A 201 -1.54 37.21 -9.80
CA ASN A 201 -0.76 37.93 -8.81
C ASN A 201 -0.83 37.15 -7.49
N PRO A 202 0.31 36.75 -6.91
CA PRO A 202 0.34 35.99 -5.67
C PRO A 202 -0.20 36.83 -4.49
N PRO A 203 -0.78 36.18 -3.46
CA PRO A 203 -1.23 36.87 -2.25
C PRO A 203 -0.06 37.55 -1.54
N LYS A 204 -0.30 38.76 -1.02
CA LYS A 204 0.70 39.69 -0.46
C LYS A 204 1.40 39.19 0.81
N GLU A 205 1.08 37.99 1.29
CA GLU A 205 1.62 37.40 2.51
C GLU A 205 2.99 36.73 2.31
N PHE A 206 3.55 36.78 1.10
CA PHE A 206 4.85 36.19 0.75
C PHE A 206 5.79 37.15 -0.01
N LEU A 207 5.77 38.44 0.35
CA LEU A 207 6.84 39.37 -0.04
C LEU A 207 7.53 39.88 1.23
N PRO A 208 8.87 40.01 1.23
CA PRO A 208 9.65 40.39 2.40
C PRO A 208 9.33 41.79 2.92
#